data_AF-A0A3N7DE60-F1
#
_entry.id   AF-A0A3N7DE60-F1
#
_cell.length_a   1.000
_cell.length_b   1.000
_cell.length_c   1.000
_cell.angle_alpha   90.00
_cell.angle_beta   90.00
_cell.angle_gamma   90.00
#
_symmetry.space_group_name_H-M   'P 1'
#
loop_
_entity.id
_entity.type
_entity.pdbx_description
1 polymer ?
#
loop_
_entity_poly.entity_id
_entity_poly.type
_entity_poly.pdbx_seq_one_letter_code
_entity_poly.pdbx_strand_id
1 'polypeptide(L)'
;MKKYFYILILFVLSISACKKEEPVGGTAVQDLSGEWWVQIDGAGDYYGISTYNTADNSSSQMWLNLTNFWGNANNTVFGKVNVNVDNKTLSGAKIANAGNYPGGITFTVTNGKITPGGAVGPSSKAPTDAITLDVEFSDDAGTVYHLKGYHRTKFVGDDH
;
A
#
# COMPACT_ATOMS: atom_id res chain seq x y z
N MET A 1 -31.37 -52.40 10.37
CA MET A 1 -32.00 -51.09 10.03
C MET A 1 -31.53 -49.96 10.95
N LYS A 2 -31.64 -50.08 12.29
CA LYS A 2 -31.17 -49.03 13.23
C LYS A 2 -29.68 -48.66 13.12
N LYS A 3 -28.77 -49.62 12.85
CA LYS A 3 -27.33 -49.35 12.68
C LYS A 3 -27.00 -48.42 11.49
N TYR A 4 -27.73 -48.55 10.38
CA TYR A 4 -27.54 -47.69 9.20
C TYR A 4 -28.12 -46.29 9.40
N PHE A 5 -29.14 -46.16 10.26
CA PHE A 5 -29.74 -44.89 10.62
C PHE A 5 -28.76 -43.99 11.41
N TYR A 6 -27.99 -44.57 12.35
CA TYR A 6 -26.96 -43.83 13.08
C TYR A 6 -25.79 -43.39 12.18
N ILE A 7 -25.39 -44.22 11.22
CA ILE A 7 -24.35 -43.87 10.23
C ILE A 7 -24.82 -42.74 9.31
N LEU A 8 -26.08 -42.79 8.87
CA LEU A 8 -26.68 -41.74 8.04
C LEU A 8 -26.78 -40.40 8.79
N ILE A 9 -27.16 -40.41 10.07
CA ILE A 9 -27.19 -39.21 10.91
C ILE A 9 -25.80 -38.60 11.08
N LEU A 10 -24.77 -39.43 11.31
CA LEU A 10 -23.39 -38.97 11.45
C LEU A 10 -22.85 -38.37 10.15
N PHE A 11 -23.25 -38.94 9.00
CA PHE A 11 -22.91 -38.41 7.68
C PHE A 11 -23.58 -37.04 7.41
N VAL A 12 -24.86 -36.87 7.74
CA VAL A 12 -25.58 -35.58 7.58
C VAL A 12 -25.02 -34.47 8.49
N LEU A 13 -24.49 -34.80 9.66
CA LEU A 13 -23.80 -33.84 10.53
C LEU A 13 -22.44 -33.39 9.95
N SER A 14 -21.73 -34.26 9.23
CA SER A 14 -20.42 -33.93 8.62
C SER A 14 -20.50 -32.96 7.44
N ILE A 15 -21.59 -32.95 6.66
CA ILE A 15 -21.82 -31.98 5.56
C ILE A 15 -22.32 -30.62 6.04
N SER A 16 -22.80 -30.51 7.28
CA SER A 16 -23.20 -29.22 7.89
C SER A 16 -22.04 -28.47 8.55
N ALA A 17 -20.81 -29.00 8.50
CA ALA A 17 -19.63 -28.40 9.10
C ALA A 17 -18.94 -27.34 8.23
N CYS A 18 -19.53 -26.96 7.08
CA CYS A 18 -19.15 -25.75 6.34
C CYS A 18 -19.41 -24.53 7.23
N LYS A 19 -18.38 -24.11 7.96
CA LYS A 19 -18.38 -22.80 8.62
C LYS A 19 -18.47 -21.74 7.54
N LYS A 20 -19.35 -20.76 7.71
CA LYS A 20 -19.33 -19.56 6.87
C LYS A 20 -17.94 -18.93 7.02
N GLU A 21 -17.27 -18.69 5.90
CA GLU A 21 -16.08 -17.84 5.90
C GLU A 21 -16.56 -16.43 6.25
N GLU A 22 -16.32 -16.04 7.49
CA GLU A 22 -16.52 -14.66 7.91
C GLU A 22 -15.49 -13.81 7.18
N PRO A 23 -15.90 -12.72 6.50
CA PRO A 23 -14.95 -11.82 5.88
C PRO A 23 -14.04 -11.28 6.97
N VAL A 24 -12.72 -11.38 6.75
CA VAL A 24 -11.67 -10.97 7.72
C VAL A 24 -11.73 -9.47 8.06
N GLY A 25 -12.57 -8.71 7.34
CA GLY A 25 -12.72 -7.27 7.49
C GLY A 25 -11.52 -6.52 6.89
N GLY A 26 -11.48 -5.21 7.10
CA GLY A 26 -10.42 -4.38 6.57
C GLY A 26 -10.76 -2.90 6.52
N THR A 27 -9.78 -2.10 6.12
CA THR A 27 -9.97 -0.68 5.83
C THR A 27 -10.44 -0.49 4.40
N ALA A 28 -11.09 0.64 4.11
CA ALA A 28 -11.68 0.92 2.81
C ALA A 28 -10.65 0.98 1.67
N VAL A 29 -9.36 1.13 2.01
CA VAL A 29 -8.22 1.21 1.10
C VAL A 29 -7.16 0.15 1.42
N GLN A 30 -7.54 -0.97 2.05
CA GLN A 30 -6.60 -2.01 2.50
C GLN A 30 -5.67 -2.51 1.39
N ASP A 31 -6.22 -2.72 0.18
CA ASP A 31 -5.49 -3.24 -0.99
C ASP A 31 -4.47 -2.24 -1.55
N LEU A 32 -4.47 -1.01 -1.06
CA LEU A 32 -3.58 0.07 -1.47
C LEU A 32 -2.67 0.51 -0.34
N SER A 33 -2.87 -0.02 0.86
CA SER A 33 -2.13 0.33 2.07
C SER A 33 -0.94 -0.61 2.25
N GLY A 34 0.19 -0.07 2.67
CA GLY A 34 1.40 -0.86 2.82
C GLY A 34 2.66 -0.04 3.10
N GLU A 35 3.75 -0.77 3.32
CA GLU A 35 5.11 -0.25 3.30
C GLU A 35 5.74 -0.65 1.96
N TRP A 36 6.47 0.26 1.34
CA TRP A 36 7.01 0.08 0.01
C TRP A 36 8.48 0.44 -0.03
N TRP A 37 9.26 -0.33 -0.78
CA TRP A 37 10.62 0.00 -1.17
C TRP A 37 10.59 0.53 -2.60
N VAL A 38 10.96 1.80 -2.79
CA VAL A 38 10.94 2.48 -4.10
C VAL A 38 12.31 3.00 -4.49
N GLN A 39 12.54 3.12 -5.80
CA GLN A 39 13.73 3.69 -6.41
C GLN A 39 13.31 4.77 -7.40
N ILE A 40 14.20 5.74 -7.64
CA ILE A 40 14.04 6.71 -8.72
C ILE A 40 14.31 5.98 -10.05
N ASP A 41 13.36 6.07 -10.97
CA ASP A 41 13.35 5.42 -12.28
C ASP A 41 13.48 3.88 -12.27
N GLY A 42 13.48 3.25 -11.08
CA GLY A 42 13.76 1.82 -10.88
C GLY A 42 15.25 1.49 -10.79
N ALA A 43 16.09 2.46 -10.40
CA ALA A 43 17.53 2.29 -10.27
C ALA A 43 18.09 2.99 -9.02
N GLY A 44 19.27 2.56 -8.57
CA GLY A 44 19.99 3.19 -7.45
C GLY A 44 19.52 2.75 -6.08
N ASP A 45 19.54 3.67 -5.12
CA ASP A 45 19.20 3.40 -3.73
C ASP A 45 17.68 3.22 -3.54
N TYR A 46 17.33 2.39 -2.56
CA TYR A 46 15.94 2.22 -2.14
C TYR A 46 15.57 3.22 -1.07
N TYR A 47 14.34 3.72 -1.16
CA TYR A 47 13.71 4.60 -0.20
C TYR A 47 12.44 3.94 0.34
N GLY A 48 12.19 4.10 1.63
CA GLY A 48 10.96 3.62 2.26
C GLY A 48 9.84 4.65 2.11
N ILE A 49 8.69 4.22 1.58
CA ILE A 49 7.46 5.02 1.62
C ILE A 49 6.33 4.19 2.20
N SER A 50 5.27 4.84 2.66
CA SER A 50 4.09 4.10 3.13
C SER A 50 2.78 4.76 2.73
N THR A 51 1.77 3.92 2.56
CA THR A 51 0.39 4.32 2.27
C THR A 51 -0.51 3.68 3.30
N TYR A 52 -1.48 4.43 3.85
CA TYR A 52 -2.37 3.91 4.88
C TYR A 52 -3.70 4.67 4.93
N ASN A 53 -4.75 4.01 5.44
CA ASN A 53 -6.09 4.58 5.53
C ASN A 53 -6.12 5.84 6.40
N THR A 54 -7.11 6.70 6.12
CA THR A 54 -7.45 7.81 7.02
C THR A 54 -8.18 7.30 8.26
N ALA A 55 -8.21 8.12 9.32
CA ALA A 55 -8.87 7.76 10.58
C ALA A 55 -10.39 7.55 10.44
N ASP A 56 -11.03 8.26 9.50
CA ASP A 56 -12.43 8.10 9.12
C ASP A 56 -12.66 6.95 8.12
N ASN A 57 -11.62 6.19 7.78
CA ASN A 57 -11.67 5.04 6.87
C ASN A 57 -12.26 5.40 5.49
N SER A 58 -11.84 6.53 4.93
CA SER A 58 -12.30 6.98 3.61
C SER A 58 -11.90 6.00 2.51
N SER A 59 -12.80 5.73 1.57
CA SER A 59 -12.51 4.98 0.34
C SER A 59 -11.97 5.85 -0.78
N SER A 60 -12.01 7.18 -0.63
CA SER A 60 -11.59 8.15 -1.66
C SER A 60 -10.31 8.88 -1.31
N GLN A 61 -9.79 8.70 -0.09
CA GLN A 61 -8.56 9.31 0.37
C GLN A 61 -7.74 8.35 1.21
N MET A 62 -6.42 8.50 1.15
CA MET A 62 -5.50 7.82 2.03
C MET A 62 -4.29 8.71 2.32
N TRP A 63 -3.52 8.38 3.35
CA TRP A 63 -2.24 9.02 3.60
C TRP A 63 -1.16 8.41 2.71
N LEU A 64 -0.28 9.27 2.19
CA LEU A 64 0.99 8.91 1.59
C LEU A 64 2.10 9.57 2.40
N ASN A 65 3.04 8.76 2.89
CA ASN A 65 4.20 9.20 3.64
C ASN A 65 5.47 9.00 2.81
N LEU A 66 6.11 10.13 2.51
CA LEU A 66 7.33 10.26 1.70
C LEU A 66 8.52 10.67 2.56
N THR A 67 8.42 10.59 3.89
CA THR A 67 9.42 11.12 4.81
C THR A 67 10.80 10.52 4.58
N ASN A 68 10.93 9.21 4.34
CA ASN A 68 12.25 8.63 4.11
C ASN A 68 12.77 8.83 2.67
N PHE A 69 11.98 9.45 1.80
CA PHE A 69 12.39 9.83 0.45
C PHE A 69 12.79 11.31 0.37
N TRP A 70 11.96 12.22 0.90
CA TRP A 70 12.16 13.68 0.78
C TRP A 70 12.44 14.40 2.12
N GLY A 71 12.48 13.65 3.22
CA GLY A 71 12.59 14.18 4.56
C GLY A 71 13.59 13.41 5.42
N ASN A 72 13.39 13.47 6.73
CA ASN A 72 14.12 12.70 7.72
C ASN A 72 13.33 12.68 9.06
N ALA A 73 13.95 12.14 10.12
CA ALA A 73 13.31 12.04 11.44
C ALA A 73 12.82 13.38 12.02
N ASN A 74 13.45 14.50 11.66
CA ASN A 74 13.09 15.84 12.13
C ASN A 74 12.23 16.62 11.12
N ASN A 75 12.36 16.28 9.83
CA ASN A 75 11.66 16.92 8.72
C ASN A 75 10.74 15.90 8.03
N THR A 76 9.48 15.81 8.45
CA THR A 76 8.54 14.79 7.98
C THR A 76 7.71 15.31 6.80
N VAL A 77 7.50 14.43 5.81
CA VAL A 77 6.79 14.74 4.57
C VAL A 77 5.71 13.71 4.33
N PHE A 78 4.46 14.08 4.59
CA PHE A 78 3.30 13.22 4.34
C PHE A 78 2.03 14.05 4.17
N GLY A 79 1.05 13.47 3.48
CA GLY A 79 -0.18 14.17 3.13
C GLY A 79 -1.26 13.22 2.64
N LYS A 80 -2.49 13.72 2.54
CA LYS A 80 -3.60 12.93 1.99
C LYS A 80 -3.60 13.02 0.47
N VAL A 81 -3.66 11.86 -0.19
CA VAL A 81 -3.86 11.72 -1.64
C VAL A 81 -5.28 11.24 -1.91
N ASN A 82 -5.81 11.59 -3.09
CA ASN A 82 -7.04 11.02 -3.60
C ASN A 82 -6.78 9.61 -4.10
N VAL A 83 -7.77 8.74 -3.93
CA VAL A 83 -7.70 7.31 -4.25
C VAL A 83 -8.88 6.92 -5.13
N ASN A 84 -8.61 6.06 -6.09
CA ASN A 84 -9.62 5.25 -6.75
C ASN A 84 -9.30 3.78 -6.46
N VAL A 85 -10.11 3.15 -5.60
CA VAL A 85 -9.87 1.78 -5.11
C VAL A 85 -9.99 0.76 -6.24
N ASP A 86 -11.02 0.89 -7.09
CA ASP A 86 -11.27 -0.04 -8.19
C ASP A 86 -10.12 -0.03 -9.20
N ASN A 87 -9.64 1.18 -9.53
CA ASN A 87 -8.52 1.36 -10.45
C ASN A 87 -7.16 1.24 -9.77
N LYS A 88 -7.11 1.10 -8.45
CA LYS A 88 -5.86 1.03 -7.66
C LYS A 88 -4.90 2.18 -7.97
N THR A 89 -5.44 3.39 -8.10
CA THR A 89 -4.67 4.61 -8.42
C THR A 89 -4.72 5.62 -7.29
N LEU A 90 -3.65 6.40 -7.16
CA LEU A 90 -3.54 7.53 -6.23
C LEU A 90 -3.02 8.78 -6.94
N SER A 91 -3.49 9.95 -6.52
CA SER A 91 -3.07 11.24 -7.09
C SER A 91 -3.42 12.41 -6.17
N GLY A 92 -2.85 13.58 -6.44
CA GLY A 92 -3.26 14.82 -5.81
C GLY A 92 -2.33 15.96 -6.21
N ALA A 93 -2.84 17.20 -6.22
CA ALA A 93 -2.07 18.37 -6.63
C ALA A 93 -1.91 19.32 -5.43
N LYS A 94 -0.70 19.87 -5.27
CA LYS A 94 -0.39 20.85 -4.21
C LYS A 94 -0.86 20.39 -2.83
N ILE A 95 -0.63 19.11 -2.52
CA ILE A 95 -0.99 18.52 -1.24
C ILE A 95 -0.16 19.22 -0.17
N ALA A 96 -0.84 19.83 0.79
CA ALA A 96 -0.17 20.44 1.94
C ALA A 96 0.52 19.35 2.76
N ASN A 97 1.80 19.55 3.08
CA ASN A 97 2.48 18.68 4.02
C ASN A 97 1.81 18.78 5.39
N ALA A 98 1.36 17.65 5.92
CA ALA A 98 0.80 17.54 7.26
C ALA A 98 1.89 17.31 8.33
N GLY A 99 3.13 17.05 7.90
CA GLY A 99 4.30 16.91 8.75
C GLY A 99 4.96 18.25 9.11
N ASN A 100 6.17 18.14 9.66
CA ASN A 100 7.03 19.27 9.99
C ASN A 100 8.12 19.39 8.93
N TYR A 101 8.20 20.49 8.19
CA TYR A 101 9.29 20.74 7.24
C TYR A 101 9.67 22.23 7.25
N PRO A 102 10.96 22.59 7.36
CA PRO A 102 11.39 23.98 7.40
C PRO A 102 10.86 24.79 6.21
N GLY A 103 10.19 25.92 6.48
CA GLY A 103 9.60 26.77 5.44
C GLY A 103 8.25 26.30 4.90
N GLY A 104 7.81 25.09 5.26
CA GLY A 104 6.61 24.47 4.72
C GLY A 104 6.79 24.04 3.26
N ILE A 105 6.21 22.91 2.88
CA ILE A 105 6.23 22.40 1.50
C ILE A 105 4.88 21.85 1.10
N THR A 106 4.65 21.79 -0.21
CA THR A 106 3.58 21.01 -0.82
C THR A 106 4.18 20.01 -1.79
N PHE A 107 3.45 18.95 -2.09
CA PHE A 107 3.86 17.99 -3.11
C PHE A 107 2.68 17.62 -4.01
N THR A 108 2.99 17.27 -5.25
CA THR A 108 2.03 16.81 -6.26
C THR A 108 2.34 15.37 -6.60
N VAL A 109 1.31 14.53 -6.64
CA VAL A 109 1.39 13.12 -7.02
C VAL A 109 0.58 12.90 -8.28
N THR A 110 1.21 12.36 -9.31
CA THR A 110 0.57 11.91 -10.55
C THR A 110 0.99 10.49 -10.88
N ASN A 111 0.29 9.83 -11.81
CA ASN A 111 0.60 8.47 -12.27
C ASN A 111 0.78 7.42 -11.15
N GLY A 112 0.16 7.67 -9.99
CA GLY A 112 0.16 6.76 -8.86
C GLY A 112 -0.66 5.52 -9.18
N LYS A 113 -0.02 4.34 -9.18
CA LYS A 113 -0.64 3.06 -9.50
C LYS A 113 -0.06 1.95 -8.63
N ILE A 114 -0.94 1.14 -8.06
CA ILE A 114 -0.60 -0.14 -7.44
C ILE A 114 -1.06 -1.26 -8.36
N THR A 115 -0.15 -2.19 -8.64
CA THR A 115 -0.40 -3.35 -9.50
C THR A 115 -0.22 -4.63 -8.68
N PRO A 116 -1.32 -5.29 -8.28
CA PRO A 116 -1.24 -6.52 -7.51
C PRO A 116 -0.42 -7.59 -8.20
N GLY A 117 0.49 -8.24 -7.48
CA GLY A 117 1.40 -9.25 -8.02
C GLY A 117 2.31 -8.74 -9.16
N GLY A 118 2.47 -7.42 -9.32
CA GLY A 118 3.23 -6.80 -10.40
C GLY A 118 4.74 -6.79 -10.21
N ALA A 119 5.25 -7.29 -9.08
CA ALA A 119 6.67 -7.30 -8.74
C ALA A 119 7.09 -8.61 -8.07
N VAL A 120 8.40 -8.76 -7.85
CA VAL A 120 8.99 -9.85 -7.06
C VAL A 120 10.02 -9.28 -6.11
N GLY A 121 10.13 -9.85 -4.90
CA GLY A 121 11.19 -9.49 -3.95
C GLY A 121 12.58 -9.69 -4.57
N PRO A 122 13.53 -8.75 -4.41
CA PRO A 122 14.81 -8.78 -5.10
C PRO A 122 15.67 -10.00 -4.71
N SER A 123 15.58 -10.46 -3.47
CA SER A 123 16.30 -11.62 -2.95
C SER A 123 15.41 -12.84 -2.84
N SER A 124 14.25 -12.73 -2.16
CA SER A 124 13.34 -13.85 -1.91
C SER A 124 12.68 -14.41 -3.17
N LYS A 125 12.56 -13.58 -4.21
CA LYS A 125 11.76 -13.84 -5.42
C LYS A 125 10.27 -14.09 -5.14
N ALA A 126 9.79 -13.79 -3.94
CA ALA A 126 8.38 -13.90 -3.61
C ALA A 126 7.57 -12.91 -4.45
N PRO A 127 6.46 -13.32 -5.08
CA PRO A 127 5.53 -12.41 -5.73
C PRO A 127 5.05 -11.35 -4.74
N THR A 128 4.99 -10.11 -5.19
CA THR A 128 4.54 -8.97 -4.38
C THR A 128 3.92 -7.90 -5.27
N ASP A 129 3.24 -6.93 -4.67
CA ASP A 129 2.60 -5.85 -5.43
C ASP A 129 3.63 -4.83 -5.88
N ALA A 130 3.43 -4.25 -7.07
CA ALA A 130 4.24 -3.14 -7.57
C ALA A 130 3.57 -1.79 -7.26
N ILE A 131 4.38 -0.76 -7.04
CA ILE A 131 3.92 0.62 -6.95
C ILE A 131 4.70 1.52 -7.92
N THR A 132 4.00 2.42 -8.59
CA THR A 132 4.60 3.53 -9.34
C THR A 132 3.94 4.84 -8.93
N LEU A 133 4.68 5.93 -8.83
CA LEU A 133 4.17 7.27 -8.62
C LEU A 133 5.16 8.33 -9.12
N ASP A 134 4.64 9.39 -9.70
CA ASP A 134 5.42 10.57 -10.06
C ASP A 134 5.18 11.64 -8.99
N VAL A 135 6.25 12.15 -8.39
CA VAL A 135 6.17 13.15 -7.32
C VAL A 135 6.98 14.38 -7.68
N GLU A 136 6.39 15.56 -7.47
CA GLU A 136 7.08 16.85 -7.53
C GLU A 136 6.90 17.57 -6.20
N PHE A 137 7.97 18.17 -5.68
CA PHE A 137 7.96 18.94 -4.44
C PHE A 137 8.14 20.43 -4.72
N SER A 138 7.44 21.28 -3.97
CA SER A 138 7.43 22.72 -4.23
C SER A 138 8.77 23.42 -3.95
N ASP A 139 9.63 22.83 -3.15
CA ASP A 139 10.98 23.31 -2.85
C ASP A 139 12.04 22.87 -3.88
N ASP A 140 11.69 21.95 -4.78
CA ASP A 140 12.45 21.61 -5.99
C ASP A 140 11.52 21.59 -7.22
N ALA A 141 10.84 22.72 -7.45
CA ALA A 141 9.85 22.85 -8.51
C ALA A 141 10.47 22.64 -9.90
N GLY A 142 9.78 21.87 -10.74
CA GLY A 142 10.23 21.48 -12.08
C GLY A 142 10.93 20.12 -12.15
N THR A 143 11.31 19.52 -11.02
CA THR A 143 11.84 18.15 -10.97
C THR A 143 10.71 17.17 -10.67
N VAL A 144 10.50 16.21 -11.58
CA VAL A 144 9.55 15.10 -11.36
C VAL A 144 10.34 13.84 -11.03
N TYR A 145 10.07 13.28 -9.85
CA TYR A 145 10.65 12.03 -9.38
C TYR A 145 9.75 10.85 -9.75
N HIS A 146 10.22 10.00 -10.66
CA HIS A 146 9.51 8.80 -11.08
C HIS A 146 9.83 7.63 -10.14
N LEU A 147 9.02 7.43 -9.11
CA LEU A 147 9.24 6.37 -8.14
C LEU A 147 8.63 5.06 -8.63
N LYS A 148 9.42 3.99 -8.59
CA LYS A 148 8.99 2.62 -8.90
C LYS A 148 9.47 1.67 -7.83
N GLY A 149 8.65 0.71 -7.42
CA GLY A 149 9.01 -0.16 -6.32
C GLY A 149 8.07 -1.32 -6.08
N TYR A 150 8.24 -1.95 -4.93
CA TYR A 150 7.49 -3.14 -4.54
C TYR A 150 7.00 -3.06 -3.09
N HIS A 151 5.91 -3.77 -2.80
CA HIS A 151 5.38 -3.90 -1.45
C HIS A 151 6.34 -4.74 -0.61
N ARG A 152 6.68 -4.23 0.58
CA ARG A 152 7.66 -4.85 1.47
C ARG A 152 7.24 -6.29 1.81
N THR A 153 8.11 -7.24 1.49
CA THR A 153 7.83 -8.69 1.60
C THR A 153 8.01 -9.24 3.02
N LYS A 154 8.71 -8.48 3.89
CA LYS A 154 9.15 -8.87 5.25
C LYS A 154 10.19 -9.99 5.28
N PHE A 155 10.71 -10.44 4.13
CA PHE A 155 11.93 -11.22 4.11
C PHE A 155 13.13 -10.30 4.32
N VAL A 156 14.01 -10.65 5.26
CA VAL A 156 15.18 -9.82 5.62
C VAL A 156 16.07 -9.53 4.40
N GLY A 157 16.16 -10.46 3.44
CA GLY A 157 16.95 -10.27 2.22
C GLY A 157 16.36 -9.25 1.22
N ASP A 158 15.11 -8.84 1.40
CA ASP A 158 14.42 -7.85 0.56
C ASP A 158 14.26 -6.49 1.26
N ASP A 159 14.79 -6.32 2.46
CA ASP A 159 14.73 -5.05 3.20
C ASP A 159 15.94 -4.16 2.88
N HIS A 160 15.73 -2.84 2.93
CA HIS A 160 16.69 -1.81 2.57
C HIS A 160 16.84 -0.74 3.66
#